data_AF-A0A1L2F191-F1
#
_entry.id   AF-A0A1L2F191-F1
#
_cell.length_a   1.000
_cell.length_b   1.000
_cell.length_c   1.000
_cell.angle_alpha   90.00
_cell.angle_beta   90.00
_cell.angle_gamma   90.00
#
_symmetry.space_group_name_H-M   'P 1'
#
loop_
_entity.id
_entity.type
_entity.pdbx_description
1 polymer ?
#
loop_
_entity_poly.entity_id
_entity_poly.type
_entity_poly.pdbx_seq_one_letter_code
_entity_poly.pdbx_strand_id
1 'polypeptide(L)' 'NCNCARDTMIYFPERGMTVTEICLANGNYQPHQNVGDVYYCVDTDGYPIEFLDEWPSDRCASYA' A
#
# COMPACT_ATOMS: atom_id res chain seq x y z
N ASN A 1 -2.88 -3.11 -14.54
CA ASN A 1 -2.28 -2.01 -13.76
C ASN A 1 -1.11 -2.54 -12.97
N CYS A 2 -0.09 -1.70 -12.75
CA CYS A 2 1.10 -1.95 -11.92
C CYS A 2 1.39 -0.68 -11.09
N ASN A 3 0.37 -0.16 -10.40
CA ASN A 3 0.38 1.18 -9.82
C ASN A 3 1.52 1.36 -8.80
N CYS A 4 1.68 0.40 -7.88
CA CYS A 4 2.71 0.45 -6.85
C CYS A 4 4.13 0.43 -7.43
N ALA A 5 4.41 -0.45 -8.40
CA ALA A 5 5.71 -0.52 -9.05
C ALA A 5 6.02 0.74 -9.89
N ARG A 6 5.00 1.30 -10.55
CA ARG A 6 5.12 2.56 -11.29
C ARG A 6 5.48 3.71 -10.34
N ASP A 7 4.74 3.83 -9.25
CA ASP A 7 4.93 4.92 -8.31
C ASP A 7 6.30 4.83 -7.65
N THR A 8 6.75 3.62 -7.29
CA THR A 8 8.12 3.30 -6.82
C THR A 8 9.20 3.88 -7.73
N MET A 9 9.02 3.77 -9.05
CA MET A 9 10.02 4.20 -10.02
C MET A 9 9.98 5.71 -10.31
N ILE A 10 8.79 6.34 -10.22
CA ILE A 10 8.61 7.74 -10.60
C ILE A 10 8.83 8.69 -9.43
N TYR A 11 8.26 8.42 -8.26
CA TYR A 11 8.15 9.43 -7.20
C TYR A 11 9.22 9.36 -6.12
N PHE A 12 9.76 8.16 -5.89
CA PHE A 12 10.61 7.87 -4.74
C PHE A 12 12.11 8.13 -5.00
N PRO A 13 12.72 7.72 -6.14
CA PRO A 13 14.13 7.97 -6.37
C PRO A 13 14.49 9.46 -6.52
N GLU A 14 13.62 10.29 -7.09
CA GLU A 14 13.91 11.72 -7.30
C GLU A 14 13.71 12.60 -6.06
N ARG A 15 12.90 12.15 -5.10
CA ARG A 15 12.58 12.91 -3.88
C ARG A 15 13.39 12.46 -2.65
N GLY A 16 14.27 11.47 -2.80
CA GLY A 16 14.99 10.87 -1.66
C GLY A 16 14.07 10.19 -0.65
N MET A 17 12.87 9.81 -1.09
CA MET A 17 11.88 9.11 -0.28
C MET A 17 11.93 7.62 -0.63
N THR A 18 11.66 6.74 0.32
CA THR A 18 11.44 5.31 0.05
C THR A 18 9.96 5.00 0.08
N VAL A 19 9.49 4.19 -0.87
CA VAL A 19 8.16 3.56 -0.79
C VAL A 19 8.15 2.70 0.46
N THR A 20 7.22 2.95 1.37
CA THR A 20 6.99 2.07 2.53
C THR A 20 5.87 1.06 2.23
N GLU A 21 5.09 1.34 1.21
CA GLU A 21 3.98 0.56 0.73
C GLU A 21 4.46 -0.76 0.12
N ILE A 22 3.77 -1.83 0.51
CA ILE A 22 4.02 -3.18 0.07
C ILE A 22 3.31 -3.39 -1.26
N CYS A 23 4.08 -3.75 -2.29
CA CYS A 23 3.53 -4.15 -3.58
C CYS A 23 3.34 -5.68 -3.65
N LEU A 24 2.26 -6.11 -4.29
CA LEU A 24 2.10 -7.49 -4.75
C LEU A 24 3.06 -7.79 -5.91
N ALA A 25 3.31 -9.07 -6.17
CA ALA A 25 4.17 -9.52 -7.28
C ALA A 25 3.68 -9.08 -8.68
N ASN A 26 2.39 -8.76 -8.81
CA ASN A 26 1.82 -8.22 -10.05
C ASN A 26 2.04 -6.70 -10.23
N GLY A 27 2.72 -6.06 -9.28
CA GLY A 27 3.05 -4.64 -9.31
C GLY A 27 1.96 -3.70 -8.80
N ASN A 28 0.82 -4.20 -8.31
CA ASN A 28 -0.21 -3.38 -7.63
C ASN A 28 0.01 -3.34 -6.13
N TYR A 29 -0.67 -2.41 -5.46
CA TYR A 29 -0.63 -2.31 -4.01
C TYR A 29 -1.21 -3.56 -3.35
N GLN A 30 -0.57 -4.00 -2.27
CA GLN A 30 -1.21 -4.93 -1.34
C GLN A 30 -2.34 -4.17 -0.62
N PRO A 31 -3.58 -4.69 -0.57
CA PRO A 31 -4.70 -3.95 0.01
C PRO A 31 -4.53 -3.61 1.49
N HIS A 32 -3.72 -4.38 2.21
CA HIS A 32 -3.41 -4.20 3.62
C HIS A 32 -1.95 -3.76 3.77
N GLN A 33 -1.75 -2.60 4.37
CA GLN A 33 -0.47 -1.90 4.53
C GLN A 33 -0.17 -1.63 6.01
N ASN A 34 1.11 -1.44 6.35
CA ASN A 34 1.50 -1.09 7.71
C ASN A 34 2.78 -0.26 7.76
N VAL A 35 2.85 0.63 8.74
CA VAL A 35 4.07 1.36 9.10
C VAL A 35 4.26 1.22 10.60
N GLY A 36 5.27 0.45 11.00
CA GLY A 36 5.39 0.00 12.39
C GLY A 36 4.17 -0.83 12.79
N ASP A 37 3.52 -0.43 13.90
CA ASP A 37 2.34 -1.08 14.48
C ASP A 37 1.02 -0.44 14.02
N VAL A 38 1.05 0.53 13.09
CA VAL A 38 -0.16 1.12 12.51
C VAL A 38 -0.53 0.37 11.24
N TYR A 39 -1.76 -0.16 11.21
CA TYR A 39 -2.31 -0.88 10.07
C TYR A 39 -3.27 0.00 9.29
N TYR A 40 -3.35 -0.17 7.97
CA TYR A 40 -4.32 0.56 7.16
C TYR A 40 -4.68 -0.20 5.88
N CYS A 41 -5.91 0.00 5.42
CA CYS A 41 -6.36 -0.49 4.12
C CYS A 41 -6.12 0.57 3.05
N VAL A 42 -5.75 0.15 1.84
CA VAL A 42 -5.57 1.04 0.69
C VAL A 42 -6.44 0.61 -0.49
N ASP A 43 -6.82 1.58 -1.33
CA ASP A 43 -7.46 1.31 -2.62
C ASP A 43 -6.46 0.85 -3.70
N THR A 44 -6.96 0.66 -4.93
CA THR A 44 -6.14 0.21 -6.07
C THR A 44 -5.02 1.18 -6.51
N ASP A 45 -5.09 2.45 -6.09
CA ASP A 45 -4.06 3.47 -6.34
C ASP A 45 -3.16 3.70 -5.12
N GLY A 46 -3.38 2.97 -4.01
CA GLY A 46 -2.56 3.03 -2.81
C GLY A 46 -3.01 4.09 -1.79
N TYR A 47 -4.18 4.71 -1.98
CA TYR A 47 -4.68 5.70 -1.02
C TYR A 47 -5.24 5.04 0.23
N PRO A 48 -4.86 5.49 1.44
CA PRO A 48 -5.38 4.95 2.69
C PRO A 48 -6.87 5.27 2.83
N ILE A 49 -7.66 4.24 3.10
CA ILE A 49 -9.11 4.32 3.33
C ILE A 49 -9.40 4.42 4.82
N GLU A 50 -8.72 3.62 5.64
CA GLU A 50 -8.95 3.50 7.08
C GLU A 50 -7.66 3.09 7.80
N PHE A 51 -7.42 3.66 8.98
CA PHE A 51 -6.31 3.32 9.88
C PHE A 51 -6.85 2.51 11.07
N LEU A 52 -6.12 1.47 11.45
CA LEU A 52 -6.55 0.44 12.39
C LEU A 52 -5.43 0.11 13.38
N ASP A 53 -5.81 -0.24 14.60
CA ASP A 53 -4.90 -0.71 15.65
C ASP A 53 -4.55 -2.20 15.49
N GLU A 54 -5.29 -2.93 14.67
CA GLU A 54 -5.03 -4.34 14.32
C GLU A 54 -5.41 -4.64 12.88
N TRP A 55 -4.89 -5.75 12.34
CA TRP A 55 -5.26 -6.19 11.00
C TRP A 55 -6.72 -6.68 10.95
N PRO A 56 -7.51 -6.23 9.96
CA PRO A 56 -8.84 -6.79 9.74
C PRO A 56 -8.72 -8.25 9.30
N SER A 57 -9.72 -9.06 9.67
CA SER A 57 -9.70 -10.51 9.47
C SER A 57 -9.63 -10.91 7.99
N ASP A 58 -10.17 -10.08 7.10
CA ASP A 58 -10.16 -10.27 5.66
C ASP A 58 -8.91 -9.69 4.99
N ARG A 59 -7.97 -9.11 5.75
CA ARG A 59 -6.77 -8.46 5.22
C ARG A 59 -7.09 -7.41 4.15
N CYS A 60 -8.16 -6.64 4.38
CA CYS A 60 -8.65 -5.60 3.49
C CYS A 60 -9.08 -6.12 2.11
N ALA A 61 -9.36 -7.41 1.96
CA ALA A 61 -9.80 -7.98 0.68
C ALA A 61 -11.10 -7.34 0.17
N SER A 62 -11.95 -6.81 1.07
CA SER A 62 -13.15 -6.06 0.68
C SER A 62 -12.88 -4.69 0.05
N TYR A 63 -11.65 -4.18 0.13
CA TYR A 63 -11.24 -2.85 -0.35
C TYR A 63 -10.37 -2.92 -1.62
N ALA A 64 -10.05 -4.14 -2.09
CA ALA A 64 -9.14 -4.44 -3.20
C ALA A 64 -9.78 -4.37 -4.59
#